data_AF-A0A0A1DGV8-F1
#
_entry.id   AF-A0A0A1DGV8-F1
#
_cell.length_a   1.000
_cell.length_b   1.000
_cell.length_c   1.000
_cell.angle_alpha   90.00
_cell.angle_beta   90.00
_cell.angle_gamma   90.00
#
_symmetry.space_group_name_H-M   'P 1'
#
loop_
_entity.id
_entity.type
_entity.pdbx_description
1 polymer ?
#
loop_
_entity_poly.entity_id
_entity_poly.type
_entity_poly.pdbx_seq_one_letter_code
_entity_poly.pdbx_strand_id
1 'polypeptide(L)'
;MRVRVEHDIHDLVNDMAGTARTLGREASKLVRKTIREGNRRTIPIARESAGAHGKHYPSAFTAEMLSPLEGEYGPESDRAQGDMSFNFGSRNQPPHLDIEKGWDLQEPEFVRDIGKMMDQLSFTSGGER
;
A
#
# COMPACT_ATOMS: atom_id res chain seq x y z
N MET A 1 15.22 15.52 -45.06
CA MET A 1 13.88 15.02 -44.66
C MET A 1 13.41 15.90 -43.51
N ARG A 2 12.24 16.53 -43.61
CA ARG A 2 11.73 17.49 -42.61
C ARG A 2 10.39 16.95 -42.13
N VAL A 3 10.35 16.40 -40.92
CA VAL A 3 9.10 15.94 -40.29
C VAL A 3 8.40 17.16 -39.70
N ARG A 4 7.14 17.38 -40.05
CA ARG A 4 6.25 18.31 -39.36
C ARG A 4 5.27 17.46 -38.56
N VAL A 5 5.21 17.72 -37.25
CA VAL A 5 4.21 17.14 -36.36
C VAL A 5 3.19 18.25 -36.11
N GLU A 6 1.93 18.01 -36.47
CA GLU A 6 0.81 18.89 -36.17
C GLU A 6 0.03 18.27 -35.01
N HIS A 7 -0.10 19.02 -33.92
CA HIS A 7 -0.91 18.63 -32.75
C HIS A 7 -2.05 19.63 -32.56
N ASP A 8 -3.22 19.11 -32.24
CA ASP A 8 -4.44 19.85 -31.90
C ASP A 8 -4.60 19.96 -30.37
N ILE A 9 -5.33 20.97 -29.88
CA ILE A 9 -5.79 21.03 -28.48
C ILE A 9 -6.61 19.78 -28.10
N HIS A 10 -7.30 19.15 -29.05
CA HIS A 10 -7.98 17.88 -28.83
C HIS A 10 -7.02 16.73 -28.50
N ASP A 11 -5.80 16.71 -29.06
CA ASP A 11 -4.79 15.70 -28.71
C ASP A 11 -4.35 15.85 -27.26
N LEU A 12 -4.10 17.10 -26.82
CA LEU A 12 -3.76 17.40 -25.43
C LEU A 12 -4.87 16.94 -24.47
N VAL A 13 -6.13 17.22 -24.78
CA VAL A 13 -7.27 16.79 -23.96
C VAL A 13 -7.35 15.27 -23.86
N ASN A 14 -7.15 14.57 -24.99
CA ASN A 14 -7.15 13.12 -25.04
C ASN A 14 -5.99 12.52 -24.23
N ASP A 15 -4.80 13.10 -24.33
CA ASP A 15 -3.61 12.67 -23.59
C ASP A 15 -3.75 12.91 -22.09
N MET A 16 -4.30 14.05 -21.67
CA MET A 16 -4.63 14.31 -20.26
C MET A 16 -5.65 13.30 -19.72
N ALA A 17 -6.71 13.02 -20.47
CA ALA A 17 -7.72 12.05 -20.08
C ALA A 17 -7.19 10.61 -20.04
N GLY A 18 -6.27 10.25 -20.95
CA GLY A 18 -5.57 8.97 -20.96
C GLY A 18 -4.62 8.82 -19.78
N THR A 19 -3.86 9.87 -19.48
CA THR A 19 -2.93 9.94 -18.35
C THR A 19 -3.65 9.79 -17.03
N ALA A 20 -4.76 10.51 -16.82
CA ALA A 20 -5.56 10.42 -15.59
C ALA A 20 -6.09 9.00 -15.34
N ARG A 21 -6.58 8.32 -16.39
CA ARG A 21 -7.04 6.92 -16.30
C ARG A 21 -5.90 5.95 -15.96
N THR A 22 -4.74 6.15 -16.58
CA THR A 22 -3.56 5.33 -16.32
C THR A 22 -3.05 5.52 -14.89
N LEU A 23 -2.96 6.77 -14.43
CA LEU A 23 -2.60 7.13 -13.06
C LEU A 23 -3.49 6.42 -12.04
N GLY A 24 -4.82 6.53 -12.18
CA GLY A 24 -5.74 5.90 -11.24
C GLY A 24 -5.57 4.38 -11.14
N ARG A 25 -5.34 3.71 -12.28
CA ARG A 25 -5.09 2.26 -12.33
C ARG A 25 -3.77 1.88 -11.66
N GLU A 26 -2.68 2.57 -12.00
CA GLU A 26 -1.35 2.25 -11.44
C GLU A 26 -1.29 2.59 -9.95
N ALA A 27 -1.89 3.71 -9.53
CA ALA A 27 -2.02 4.07 -8.12
C ALA A 27 -2.80 3.00 -7.34
N SER A 28 -3.89 2.47 -7.90
CA SER A 28 -4.66 1.41 -7.24
C SER A 28 -3.87 0.11 -7.09
N LYS A 29 -3.10 -0.28 -8.10
CA LYS A 29 -2.19 -1.43 -8.02
C LYS A 29 -1.12 -1.21 -6.94
N LEU A 30 -0.56 -0.01 -6.88
CA LEU A 30 0.45 0.35 -5.90
C LEU A 30 -0.08 0.27 -4.48
N VAL A 31 -1.24 0.87 -4.18
CA VAL A 31 -1.87 0.79 -2.85
C VAL A 31 -2.11 -0.67 -2.46
N ARG A 32 -2.71 -1.47 -3.35
CA ARG A 32 -2.95 -2.90 -3.08
C ARG A 32 -1.67 -3.66 -2.79
N LYS A 33 -0.59 -3.38 -3.54
CA LYS A 33 0.72 -3.98 -3.30
C LYS A 33 1.22 -3.60 -1.90
N THR A 34 1.23 -2.31 -1.58
CA THR A 34 1.69 -1.78 -0.29
C THR A 34 0.95 -2.39 0.89
N ILE A 35 -0.38 -2.48 0.83
CA ILE A 35 -1.19 -3.06 1.91
C ILE A 35 -0.86 -4.54 2.14
N ARG A 36 -0.71 -5.31 1.06
CA ARG A 36 -0.34 -6.74 1.15
C ARG A 36 1.07 -6.94 1.69
N GLU A 37 2.02 -6.13 1.24
CA GLU A 37 3.41 -6.20 1.68
C GLU A 37 3.57 -5.73 3.13
N GLY A 38 2.91 -4.65 3.52
CA GLY A 38 2.84 -4.16 4.90
C GLY A 38 2.30 -5.23 5.84
N ASN A 39 1.19 -5.87 5.49
CA ASN A 39 0.67 -6.99 6.27
C ASN A 39 1.67 -8.14 6.39
N ARG A 40 2.27 -8.55 5.27
CA ARG A 40 3.26 -9.64 5.23
C ARG A 40 4.48 -9.35 6.10
N ARG A 41 4.94 -8.09 6.15
CA ARG A 41 6.07 -7.65 7.00
C ARG A 41 5.70 -7.54 8.47
N THR A 42 4.43 -7.23 8.77
CA THR A 42 3.95 -7.09 10.14
C THR A 42 3.75 -8.43 10.84
N ILE A 43 3.26 -9.45 10.14
CA ILE A 43 3.02 -10.80 10.70
C ILE A 43 4.22 -11.39 11.46
N PRO A 44 5.47 -11.39 10.95
CA PRO A 44 6.60 -11.90 11.71
C PRO A 44 6.92 -11.07 12.97
N ILE A 45 6.75 -9.75 12.91
CA ILE A 45 6.93 -8.85 14.07
C ILE A 45 5.88 -9.18 15.14
N ALA A 46 4.62 -9.29 14.74
CA ALA A 46 3.52 -9.71 15.60
C ALA A 46 3.74 -11.11 16.19
N ARG A 47 4.34 -12.04 15.45
CA ARG A 47 4.67 -13.38 15.95
C ARG A 47 5.76 -13.34 17.01
N GLU A 48 6.78 -12.52 16.81
CA GLU A 48 7.86 -12.35 17.79
C GLU A 48 7.36 -11.66 19.06
N SER A 49 6.56 -10.60 18.92
CA SER A 49 6.05 -9.82 20.04
C SER A 49 5.02 -10.59 20.88
N ALA A 50 4.12 -11.33 20.25
CA ALA A 50 3.00 -12.02 20.91
C ALA A 50 3.40 -13.13 21.88
N GLY A 51 4.58 -13.72 21.68
CA GLY A 51 5.06 -14.84 22.50
C GLY A 51 4.08 -16.01 22.58
N ALA A 52 4.11 -16.74 23.71
CA ALA A 52 3.25 -17.91 23.91
C ALA A 52 1.76 -17.57 24.11
N HIS A 53 1.46 -16.35 24.57
CA HIS A 53 0.11 -15.94 24.95
C HIS A 53 -0.73 -15.41 23.78
N GLY A 54 -0.10 -14.88 22.72
CA GLY A 54 -0.79 -14.43 21.51
C GLY A 54 -0.63 -15.39 20.34
N LYS A 55 -0.72 -16.71 20.56
CA LYS A 55 -0.56 -17.73 19.51
C LYS A 55 -1.41 -17.45 18.25
N HIS A 56 -2.60 -16.90 18.43
CA HIS A 56 -3.53 -16.60 17.34
C HIS A 56 -3.40 -15.17 16.78
N TYR A 57 -2.70 -14.28 17.49
CA TYR A 57 -2.54 -12.89 17.09
C TYR A 57 -1.95 -12.72 15.68
N PRO A 58 -0.86 -13.40 15.28
CA PRO A 58 -0.32 -13.28 13.92
C PRO A 58 -1.27 -13.80 12.83
N SER A 59 -2.18 -14.73 13.16
CA SER A 59 -3.17 -15.25 12.21
C SER A 59 -4.42 -14.37 12.08
N ALA A 60 -4.62 -13.44 13.00
CA ALA A 60 -5.70 -12.46 12.92
C ALA A 60 -5.41 -11.37 11.87
N PHE A 61 -4.15 -11.20 11.47
CA PHE A 61 -3.74 -10.18 10.51
C PHE A 61 -4.30 -10.41 9.10
N THR A 62 -4.99 -9.41 8.59
CA THR A 62 -5.57 -9.34 7.23
C THR A 62 -5.07 -8.12 6.49
N ALA A 63 -5.38 -8.08 5.20
CA ALA A 63 -5.06 -6.98 4.30
C ALA A 63 -6.24 -6.80 3.36
N GLU A 64 -6.93 -5.68 3.48
CA GLU A 64 -8.19 -5.41 2.80
C GLU A 64 -8.12 -4.08 2.04
N MET A 65 -8.80 -4.01 0.89
CA MET A 65 -8.95 -2.76 0.14
C MET A 65 -10.34 -2.22 0.43
N LEU A 66 -10.41 -0.98 0.90
CA LEU A 66 -11.66 -0.25 1.17
C LEU A 66 -12.16 0.47 -0.09
N SER A 67 -11.22 0.95 -0.90
CA SER A 67 -11.48 1.59 -2.19
C SER A 67 -10.33 1.31 -3.16
N PRO A 68 -10.36 1.79 -4.42
CA PRO A 68 -9.21 1.65 -5.31
C PRO A 68 -7.92 2.26 -4.75
N LEU A 69 -8.00 3.33 -3.95
CA LEU A 69 -6.85 4.09 -3.44
C LEU A 69 -6.68 4.00 -1.93
N GLU A 70 -7.46 3.17 -1.26
CA GLU A 70 -7.48 3.05 0.19
C GLU A 70 -7.58 1.59 0.58
N GLY A 71 -6.76 1.20 1.54
CA GLY A 71 -6.81 -0.13 2.13
C GLY A 71 -6.19 -0.11 3.51
N GLU A 72 -6.44 -1.17 4.24
CA GLU A 72 -6.02 -1.35 5.61
C GLU A 72 -5.39 -2.73 5.79
N TYR A 73 -4.49 -2.83 6.76
CA TYR A 73 -4.01 -4.11 7.24
C TYR A 73 -3.85 -4.06 8.75
N GLY A 74 -4.11 -5.19 9.40
CA GLY A 74 -4.12 -5.26 10.85
C GLY A 74 -4.84 -6.50 11.35
N PRO A 75 -4.85 -6.73 12.67
CA PRO A 75 -5.55 -7.85 13.27
C PRO A 75 -7.07 -7.61 13.25
N GLU A 76 -7.81 -8.54 12.64
CA GLU A 76 -9.28 -8.46 12.62
C GLU A 76 -9.88 -8.73 14.00
N SER A 77 -10.80 -7.87 14.39
CA SER A 77 -11.49 -7.97 15.69
C SER A 77 -12.38 -9.20 15.84
N ASP A 78 -12.84 -9.78 14.72
CA ASP A 78 -13.69 -10.97 14.69
C ASP A 78 -12.89 -12.29 14.72
N ARG A 79 -11.56 -12.21 14.61
CA ARG A 79 -10.67 -13.37 14.68
C ARG A 79 -10.15 -13.56 16.10
N ALA A 80 -9.90 -14.82 16.45
CA ALA A 80 -9.21 -15.12 17.69
C ALA A 80 -7.82 -14.46 17.67
N GLN A 81 -7.58 -13.54 18.62
CA GLN A 81 -6.26 -12.91 18.82
C GLN A 81 -5.54 -13.50 20.04
N GLY A 82 -6.28 -14.21 20.90
CA GLY A 82 -5.88 -14.61 22.25
C GLY A 82 -6.75 -13.90 23.29
N ASP A 83 -6.52 -14.17 24.57
CA ASP A 83 -7.35 -13.65 25.66
C ASP A 83 -6.96 -12.20 26.08
N MET A 84 -6.28 -11.44 25.22
CA MET A 84 -5.64 -10.16 25.56
C MET A 84 -5.81 -9.09 24.47
N SER A 85 -5.77 -7.82 24.90
CA SER A 85 -5.70 -6.65 24.00
C SER A 85 -4.24 -6.39 23.62
N PHE A 86 -3.89 -6.62 22.35
CA PHE A 86 -2.51 -6.45 21.87
C PHE A 86 -2.19 -4.99 21.52
N ASN A 87 -3.02 -4.33 20.70
CA ASN A 87 -2.72 -2.97 20.22
C ASN A 87 -2.75 -1.90 21.32
N PHE A 88 -3.64 -2.02 22.31
CA PHE A 88 -3.78 -1.01 23.37
C PHE A 88 -3.09 -1.42 24.68
N GLY A 89 -2.57 -2.64 24.75
CA GLY A 89 -1.96 -3.20 25.95
C GLY A 89 -2.97 -3.40 27.10
N SER A 90 -2.43 -3.61 28.30
CA SER A 90 -3.15 -3.70 29.55
C SER A 90 -2.32 -3.13 30.71
N ARG A 91 -2.88 -3.11 31.93
CA ARG A 91 -2.13 -2.72 33.13
C ARG A 91 -0.84 -3.54 33.34
N ASN A 92 -0.82 -4.78 32.85
CA ASN A 92 0.29 -5.71 33.07
C ASN A 92 1.10 -6.01 31.80
N GLN A 93 0.75 -5.41 30.65
CA GLN A 93 1.45 -5.63 29.38
C GLN A 93 1.45 -4.35 28.53
N PRO A 94 2.62 -3.91 28.02
CA PRO A 94 2.68 -2.75 27.15
C PRO A 94 1.95 -3.00 25.81
N PRO A 95 1.50 -1.94 25.12
CA PRO A 95 0.91 -2.06 23.80
C PRO A 95 1.89 -2.63 22.78
N HIS A 96 1.38 -3.44 21.86
CA HIS A 96 2.09 -4.01 20.73
C HIS A 96 2.05 -3.05 19.55
N LEU A 97 3.14 -2.31 19.34
CA LEU A 97 3.29 -1.37 18.23
C LEU A 97 3.75 -2.08 16.93
N ASP A 98 3.16 -3.23 16.63
CA ASP A 98 3.67 -4.10 15.55
C ASP A 98 3.32 -3.56 14.17
N ILE A 99 2.16 -2.91 14.03
CA ILE A 99 1.74 -2.25 12.79
C ILE A 99 2.65 -1.06 12.51
N GLU A 100 2.96 -0.25 13.51
CA GLU A 100 3.85 0.90 13.38
C GLU A 100 5.25 0.44 12.95
N LYS A 101 5.80 -0.59 13.59
CA LYS A 101 7.09 -1.18 13.18
C LYS A 101 7.04 -1.76 11.77
N GLY A 102 5.92 -2.39 11.38
CA GLY A 102 5.72 -2.88 10.02
C GLY A 102 5.65 -1.74 8.99
N TRP A 103 5.01 -0.64 9.36
CA TRP A 103 4.90 0.56 8.55
C TRP A 103 6.25 1.26 8.37
N ASP A 104 7.05 1.39 9.42
CA ASP A 104 8.40 1.96 9.36
C ASP A 104 9.30 1.24 8.32
N LEU A 105 9.05 -0.06 8.10
CA LEU A 105 9.74 -0.85 7.07
C LEU A 105 9.15 -0.66 5.67
N GLN A 106 7.84 -0.41 5.55
CA GLN A 106 7.13 -0.33 4.28
C GLN A 106 7.08 1.10 3.71
N GLU A 107 7.02 2.12 4.56
CA GLU A 107 6.87 3.52 4.17
C GLU A 107 7.93 3.98 3.15
N PRO A 108 9.24 3.73 3.35
CA PRO A 108 10.25 4.18 2.39
C PRO A 108 10.09 3.53 1.01
N GLU A 109 9.62 2.27 0.97
CA GLU A 109 9.35 1.56 -0.27
C GLU A 109 8.12 2.11 -0.99
N PHE A 110 7.08 2.43 -0.24
CA PHE A 110 5.86 3.04 -0.78
C PHE A 110 6.15 4.40 -1.41
N VAL A 111 6.87 5.29 -0.71
CA VAL A 111 7.26 6.61 -1.22
C VAL A 111 8.11 6.48 -2.48
N ARG A 112 9.09 5.57 -2.49
CA ARG A 112 9.92 5.29 -3.66
C ARG A 112 9.10 4.79 -4.85
N ASP A 113 8.14 3.90 -4.60
CA ASP A 113 7.33 3.30 -5.66
C ASP A 113 6.31 4.31 -6.22
N ILE A 114 5.84 5.28 -5.43
CA ILE A 114 5.10 6.46 -5.94
C ILE A 114 5.98 7.24 -6.93
N GLY A 115 7.23 7.53 -6.57
CA GLY A 115 8.16 8.23 -7.45
C GLY A 115 8.35 7.52 -8.79
N LYS A 116 8.62 6.20 -8.76
CA LYS A 116 8.74 5.38 -9.98
C LYS A 116 7.48 5.38 -10.83
N MET A 117 6.31 5.31 -10.22
CA MET A 117 5.03 5.37 -10.93
C MET A 117 4.88 6.72 -11.65
N MET A 118 5.20 7.83 -10.98
CA MET A 118 5.12 9.17 -11.57
C MET A 118 6.13 9.36 -12.72
N ASP A 119 7.34 8.81 -12.58
CA ASP A 119 8.34 8.82 -13.66
C ASP A 119 7.84 8.05 -14.88
N GLN A 120 7.27 6.86 -14.71
CA GLN A 120 6.74 6.07 -15.83
C GLN A 120 5.60 6.78 -16.59
N LEU A 121 4.78 7.55 -15.87
CA LEU A 121 3.71 8.34 -16.47
C LEU A 121 4.24 9.55 -17.26
N SER A 122 5.38 10.12 -16.87
CA SER A 122 5.99 11.26 -17.59
C SER A 122 6.73 10.84 -18.87
N PHE A 123 7.23 9.60 -18.94
CA PHE A 123 7.90 9.08 -20.15
C PHE A 123 6.92 8.48 -21.17
N THR A 124 5.73 8.03 -20.75
CA THR A 124 4.73 7.48 -21.68
C THR A 124 3.99 8.54 -22.50
N SER A 125 4.04 9.80 -22.10
CA SER A 125 3.51 10.94 -22.87
C SER A 125 4.48 11.49 -23.92
N GLY A 126 5.73 11.00 -23.98
CA GLY A 126 6.76 11.43 -24.94
C GLY A 126 7.12 10.40 -26.03
N GLY A 127 6.46 9.24 -26.05
CA GLY A 127 6.75 8.15 -26.99
C GLY A 127 6.02 8.31 -28.33
N GLU A 128 6.79 8.68 -29.35
CA GLU A 128 6.57 8.59 -30.80
C GLU A 128 5.22 7.98 -31.27
N ARG A 129 4.39 8.83 -31.92
CA ARG A 129 3.43 8.42 -32.96
C ARG A 129 3.95 8.84 -34.32
#